data_AF-A0A7X3A6E8-F1
#
_entry.id   AF-A0A7X3A6E8-F1
#
_cell.length_a   1.000
_cell.length_b   1.000
_cell.length_c   1.000
_cell.angle_alpha   90.00
_cell.angle_beta   90.00
_cell.angle_gamma   90.00
#
_symmetry.space_group_name_H-M   'P 1'
#
loop_
_entity.id
_entity.type
_entity.pdbx_description
1 polymer ?
#
loop_
_entity_poly.entity_id
_entity_poly.type
_entity_poly.pdbx_seq_one_letter_code
_entity_poly.pdbx_strand_id
1 'polypeptide(L)' 'MNTWNIIIPIITLIVGGVGGFFGGVFYLRQQLSRMQNDPEMIQKMAKQMGYNLNKQQMQRAQSMMKNQNNRMPRK' A
#
# COMPACT_ATOMS: atom_id res chain seq x y z
N MET A 1 44.34 0.53 20.71
CA MET A 1 42.93 0.62 20.27
C MET A 1 42.18 -0.47 21.01
N ASN A 2 41.19 -0.10 21.83
CA ASN A 2 40.45 -1.05 22.64
C ASN A 2 39.35 -1.70 21.81
N THR A 3 39.17 -3.01 21.96
CA THR A 3 38.18 -3.82 21.22
C THR A 3 36.77 -3.23 21.25
N TRP A 4 36.39 -2.57 22.34
CA TRP A 4 35.11 -1.88 22.52
C TRP A 4 34.84 -0.78 21.48
N ASN A 5 35.86 -0.07 21.02
CA ASN A 5 35.70 1.01 20.03
C ASN A 5 35.32 0.49 18.63
N ILE A 6 35.51 -0.81 18.38
CA ILE A 6 35.12 -1.48 17.14
C ILE A 6 33.75 -2.16 17.30
N ILE A 7 33.50 -2.77 18.46
CA ILE A 7 32.25 -3.50 18.73
C ILE A 7 31.04 -2.55 18.78
N ILE A 8 31.16 -1.42 19.47
CA ILE A 8 30.06 -0.44 19.64
C ILE A 8 29.50 0.06 18.29
N PRO A 9 30.32 0.55 17.33
CA PRO A 9 29.80 1.01 16.06
C PRO A 9 29.18 -0.11 15.21
N ILE A 10 29.71 -1.33 15.27
CA ILE A 10 29.13 -2.48 14.54
C ILE A 10 27.72 -2.79 15.05
N ILE A 11 27.53 -2.89 16.37
CA ILE A 11 26.21 -3.14 16.96
C ILE A 11 25.25 -1.98 16.65
N THR A 12 25.73 -0.74 16.71
CA THR A 12 24.94 0.45 16.39
C THR A 12 24.44 0.42 14.95
N LEU A 13 25.30 0.05 13.99
CA LEU A 13 24.92 -0.10 12.59
C LEU A 13 23.89 -1.22 12.38
N ILE A 14 24.04 -2.35 13.07
CA ILE A 14 23.08 -3.46 12.99
C ILE A 14 21.73 -3.04 13.59
N VAL A 15 21.72 -2.44 14.78
CA VAL A 15 20.48 -1.99 15.44
C VAL A 15 19.79 -0.88 14.62
N GLY A 16 20.57 0.06 14.07
CA GLY A 16 20.05 1.10 13.18
C GLY A 16 19.49 0.54 11.87
N GLY A 17 20.20 -0.42 11.26
CA GLY A 17 19.75 -1.10 10.04
C GLY A 17 18.50 -1.94 10.25
N VAL A 18 18.48 -2.76 11.31
CA VAL A 18 17.32 -3.60 11.66
C VAL A 18 16.13 -2.75 12.08
N GLY A 19 16.34 -1.76 12.96
CA GLY A 19 15.29 -0.84 13.42
C GLY A 19 14.74 0.02 12.28
N GLY A 20 15.61 0.55 11.43
CA GLY A 20 15.23 1.34 10.25
C GLY A 20 14.48 0.51 9.21
N PHE A 21 14.91 -0.72 8.94
CA PHE A 21 14.22 -1.63 8.03
C PHE A 21 12.84 -2.05 8.56
N PHE A 22 12.75 -2.44 9.83
CA PHE A 22 11.46 -2.78 10.45
C PHE A 22 10.50 -1.59 10.47
N GLY A 23 10.98 -0.40 10.85
CA GLY A 23 10.19 0.83 10.83
C GLY A 23 9.71 1.18 9.42
N GLY A 24 10.60 1.08 8.42
CA GLY A 24 10.27 1.33 7.02
C GLY A 24 9.23 0.36 6.45
N VAL A 25 9.41 -0.94 6.67
CA VAL A 25 8.45 -1.97 6.24
C VAL A 25 7.09 -1.80 6.93
N PHE A 26 7.07 -1.51 8.23
CA PHE A 26 5.83 -1.26 8.97
C PHE A 26 5.09 -0.03 8.44
N TYR A 27 5.81 1.05 8.15
CA TYR A 27 5.24 2.27 7.59
C TYR A 27 4.67 2.06 6.17
N LEU A 28 5.40 1.36 5.31
CA LEU A 28 4.94 1.01 3.95
C LEU A 28 3.72 0.10 3.99
N ARG A 29 3.72 -0.92 4.87
CA ARG A 29 2.58 -1.80 5.08
C ARG A 29 1.34 -1.02 5.53
N GLN A 30 1.53 -0.06 6.44
CA GLN A 30 0.45 0.78 6.94
C GLN A 30 -0.11 1.73 5.86
N GLN A 31 0.75 2.29 5.00
CA GLN A 31 0.30 3.09 3.85
C GLN A 31 -0.47 2.26 2.82
N LEU A 32 0.05 1.10 2.44
CA LEU A 32 -0.61 0.21 1.46
C LEU A 32 -1.94 -0.32 1.99
N SER A 33 -2.03 -0.64 3.28
CA SER A 33 -3.29 -1.02 3.92
C SER A 33 -4.31 0.11 3.85
N ARG A 34 -3.92 1.36 4.15
CA ARG A 34 -4.80 2.54 4.02
C ARG A 34 -5.24 2.78 2.58
N MET A 35 -4.38 2.49 1.61
CA MET A 35 -4.67 2.61 0.18
C MET A 35 -5.68 1.56 -0.33
N GLN A 36 -5.69 0.36 0.27
CA GLN A 36 -6.62 -0.72 -0.09
C GLN A 36 -8.04 -0.53 0.47
N ASN A 37 -8.17 0.19 1.58
CA ASN A 37 -9.46 0.44 2.20
C ASN A 37 -10.31 1.49 1.47
N ASP A 38 -9.75 2.15 0.46
CA ASP A 38 -10.42 3.21 -0.28
C ASP A 38 -10.59 2.82 -1.77
N PRO A 39 -11.64 2.04 -2.11
CA PRO A 39 -11.88 1.57 -3.48
C PRO A 39 -12.06 2.73 -4.48
N GLU A 40 -12.43 3.93 -4.01
CA GLU A 40 -12.51 5.12 -4.85
C GLU A 40 -11.13 5.66 -5.26
N MET A 41 -10.15 5.57 -4.36
CA MET A 41 -8.79 6.04 -4.62
C MET A 41 -8.08 5.13 -5.64
N ILE A 42 -8.29 3.81 -5.53
CA ILE A 42 -7.78 2.85 -6.52
C ILE A 42 -8.43 3.07 -7.90
N GLN A 43 -9.74 3.35 -7.95
CA GLN A 43 -10.40 3.71 -9.22
C GLN A 43 -9.88 4.99 -9.85
N LYS A 44 -9.55 6.01 -9.03
CA LYS A 44 -8.95 7.27 -9.50
C LYS A 44 -7.52 7.05 -10.01
N MET A 45 -6.72 6.25 -9.30
CA MET A 45 -5.36 5.89 -9.71
C MET A 45 -5.34 5.07 -11.00
N ALA A 46 -6.25 4.10 -11.15
CA ALA A 46 -6.41 3.34 -12.38
C ALA A 46 -6.81 4.22 -13.58
N LYS A 47 -7.72 5.19 -13.37
CA LYS A 47 -8.11 6.17 -14.40
C LYS A 47 -6.96 7.11 -14.78
N GLN A 48 -6.17 7.55 -13.80
CA GLN A 48 -5.05 8.47 -14.02
C GLN A 48 -3.82 7.79 -14.66
N MET A 49 -3.61 6.49 -14.46
CA MET A 49 -2.53 5.72 -15.10
C MET A 49 -2.71 5.49 -16.62
N GLY A 50 -3.71 6.09 -17.26
CA GLY A 50 -3.86 6.02 -18.72
C GLY A 50 -4.83 4.95 -19.20
N TYR A 51 -5.62 4.34 -18.32
CA TYR A 51 -6.90 3.78 -18.76
C TYR A 51 -7.81 4.94 -19.17
N ASN A 52 -7.69 5.36 -20.43
CA ASN A 52 -8.61 6.29 -21.08
C ASN A 52 -9.95 5.59 -21.26
N LEU A 53 -10.65 5.36 -20.14
CA LEU A 53 -11.96 4.75 -20.10
C LEU A 53 -12.91 5.72 -20.82
N ASN A 54 -13.25 5.38 -22.06
CA ASN A 54 -14.35 6.02 -22.78
C ASN A 54 -15.55 6.13 -21.82
N LYS A 55 -16.23 7.29 -21.80
CA LYS A 55 -17.37 7.58 -20.91
C LYS A 55 -18.39 6.44 -20.84
N GLN A 56 -18.59 5.72 -21.96
CA GLN A 56 -19.43 4.52 -22.02
C GLN A 56 -18.90 3.33 -21.20
N GLN A 57 -17.58 3.07 -21.20
CA GLN A 57 -16.96 2.02 -20.40
C GLN A 57 -17.01 2.36 -18.91
N MET A 58 -16.85 3.63 -18.57
CA MET A 58 -17.00 4.11 -17.19
C MET A 58 -18.43 3.91 -16.66
N GLN A 59 -19.45 4.18 -17.47
CA GLN A 59 -20.85 3.92 -17.12
C GLN A 59 -21.15 2.42 -16.99
N ARG A 60 -20.61 1.59 -17.89
CA ARG A 60 -20.73 0.11 -17.80
C ARG A 60 -20.04 -0.46 -16.56
N ALA A 61 -18.86 0.05 -16.22
CA ALA A 61 -18.16 -0.35 -15.00
C ALA A 61 -18.95 0.07 -13.74
N GLN A 62 -19.51 1.28 -13.71
CA GLN A 62 -20.34 1.76 -12.61
C GLN A 62 -21.61 0.91 -12.41
N SER A 63 -22.27 0.48 -13.50
CA SER A 63 -23.45 -0.39 -13.41
C SER A 63 -23.10 -1.81 -12.99
N MET A 64 -21.96 -2.35 -13.44
CA MET A 64 -21.45 -3.64 -12.98
C MET A 64 -21.07 -3.62 -11.49
N MET A 65 -20.42 -2.56 -11.01
CA MET A 65 -20.08 -2.40 -9.58
C MET A 65 -21.31 -2.27 -8.67
N LYS A 66 -22.33 -1.50 -9.08
CA LYS A 66 -23.61 -1.41 -8.35
C LYS A 66 -24.29 -2.79 -8.24
N ASN A 67 -24.24 -3.59 -9.30
CA ASN A 67 -24.83 -4.93 -9.31
C ASN A 67 -24.00 -5.95 -8.52
N GLN A 68 -22.69 -5.76 -8.41
CA GLN A 68 -21.80 -6.63 -7.63
C GLN A 68 -21.94 -6.38 -6.12
N ASN A 69 -22.12 -5.13 -5.70
CA ASN A 69 -22.39 -4.77 -4.30
C ASN A 69 -23.74 -5.34 -3.78
N ASN A 70 -24.69 -5.62 -4.69
CA ASN A 70 -25.99 -6.22 -4.37
C ASN A 70 -25.99 -7.77 -4.47
N ARG A 71 -24.85 -8.37 -4.85
CA ARG A 71 -24.66 -9.84 -5.00
C ARG A 71 -23.65 -10.44 -4.02
N MET A 72 -23.31 -9.73 -2.95
CA MET A 72 -22.75 -10.38 -1.75
C MET A 72 -23.92 -10.84 -0.88
N PRO A 73 -24.30 -12.14 -0.90
CA PRO A 73 -25.20 -12.64 0.12
C PRO A 73 -24.48 -12.50 1.47
N ARG A 74 -24.99 -11.64 2.34
CA ARG A 74 -24.79 -11.81 3.78
C ARG A 74 -25.37 -13.17 4.14
N LYS A 75 -24.51 -14.19 4.21
CA LYS A 75 -24.77 -15.39 5.01
C LYS A 75 -24.31 -15.11 6.43
#